data_AF-A0A497AJI5-F1
#
_entry.id   AF-A0A497AJI5-F1
#
_cell.length_a   1.000
_cell.length_b   1.000
_cell.length_c   1.000
_cell.angle_alpha   90.00
_cell.angle_beta   90.00
_cell.angle_gamma   90.00
#
_symmetry.space_group_name_H-M   'P 1'
#
loop_
_entity.id
_entity.type
_entity.pdbx_description
1 polymer ?
#
loop_
_entity_poly.entity_id
_entity_poly.type
_entity_poly.pdbx_seq_one_letter_code
_entity_poly.pdbx_strand_id
1 'polypeptide(L)'
;MKELGLVRIDDRLIHGQVIAVWCKHRKFTRIVIVDDGVAADSFMVEVLGLAAPPDLRVDAFSVEDGVRALNEDTSNWDTTM
;
A
#
# COMPACT_ATOMS: atom_id res chain seq x y z
N MET A 1 5.18 8.14 -14.18
CA MET A 1 4.40 9.31 -13.71
C MET A 1 3.68 8.85 -12.45
N LYS A 2 3.80 9.58 -11.34
CA LYS A 2 3.18 9.21 -10.06
C LYS A 2 1.67 9.08 -10.25
N GLU A 3 1.11 7.92 -9.94
CA GLU A 3 -0.32 7.68 -10.08
C GLU A 3 -0.90 6.97 -8.86
N LEU A 4 -1.77 7.68 -8.13
CA LEU A 4 -2.65 7.09 -7.11
C LEU A 4 -3.84 6.46 -7.85
N GLY A 5 -3.76 5.16 -8.09
CA GLY A 5 -4.76 4.43 -8.87
C GLY A 5 -6.04 4.13 -8.10
N LEU A 6 -5.96 4.09 -6.76
CA LEU A 6 -7.06 3.93 -5.82
C LEU A 6 -6.63 4.52 -4.47
N VAL A 7 -7.56 5.10 -3.72
CA VAL A 7 -7.40 5.42 -2.29
C VAL A 7 -8.53 4.72 -1.57
N ARG A 8 -8.21 3.92 -0.54
CA ARG A 8 -9.17 3.05 0.14
C ARG A 8 -8.98 3.15 1.66
N ILE A 9 -10.10 3.21 2.37
CA ILE A 9 -10.15 3.15 3.84
C ILE A 9 -10.75 1.80 4.23
N ASP A 10 -10.02 1.00 5.00
CA ASP A 10 -10.46 -0.30 5.53
C ASP A 10 -9.59 -0.67 6.74
N ASP A 11 -10.23 -1.03 7.85
CA ASP A 11 -9.57 -1.37 9.11
C ASP A 11 -8.82 -2.71 9.07
N ARG A 12 -9.19 -3.61 8.15
CA ARG A 12 -8.56 -4.92 7.96
C ARG A 12 -7.52 -4.92 6.84
N LEU A 13 -7.30 -3.78 6.18
CA LEU A 13 -6.22 -3.56 5.22
C LEU A 13 -6.23 -4.59 4.07
N ILE A 14 -5.25 -5.50 4.08
CA ILE A 14 -5.08 -6.59 3.10
C ILE A 14 -5.66 -7.86 3.71
N HIS A 15 -6.87 -8.24 3.25
CA HIS A 15 -7.54 -9.44 3.74
C HIS A 15 -8.37 -10.14 2.68
N GLY A 16 -8.43 -11.48 2.77
CA GLY A 16 -9.19 -12.33 1.86
C GLY A 16 -8.82 -12.08 0.39
N GLN A 17 -9.84 -11.92 -0.46
CA GLN A 17 -9.66 -11.68 -1.90
C GLN A 17 -9.95 -10.24 -2.32
N VAL A 18 -10.15 -9.32 -1.37
CA VAL A 18 -10.59 -7.94 -1.67
C VAL A 18 -9.56 -7.21 -2.54
N ILE A 19 -8.27 -7.29 -2.18
CA ILE A 19 -7.18 -6.70 -2.97
C ILE A 19 -7.06 -7.34 -4.35
N ALA A 20 -7.20 -8.67 -4.44
CA ALA A 20 -7.16 -9.37 -5.72
C ALA A 20 -8.29 -8.91 -6.67
N VAL A 21 -9.46 -8.53 -6.15
CA VAL A 21 -10.54 -7.95 -6.97
C VAL A 21 -10.14 -6.59 -7.51
N TRP A 22 -9.57 -5.70 -6.70
CA TRP A 22 -9.08 -4.40 -7.18
C TRP A 22 -8.00 -4.55 -8.26
N CYS A 23 -7.10 -5.51 -8.12
CA CYS A 23 -6.08 -5.83 -9.13
C CYS A 23 -6.65 -6.31 -10.47
N LYS A 24 -7.90 -6.79 -10.54
CA LYS A 24 -8.57 -7.13 -11.81
C LYS A 24 -9.02 -5.89 -12.57
N HIS A 25 -9.35 -4.81 -11.86
CA HIS A 25 -9.84 -3.57 -12.46
C HIS A 25 -8.70 -2.67 -12.92
N ARG A 26 -7.55 -2.74 -12.24
CA ARG A 26 -6.38 -1.93 -12.56
C ARG A 26 -5.10 -2.66 -12.19
N LYS A 27 -4.07 -2.51 -13.03
CA LYS A 27 -2.75 -3.07 -12.77
C LYS A 27 -1.98 -2.17 -11.80
N PHE A 28 -2.06 -2.51 -10.53
CA PHE A 28 -1.22 -1.93 -9.48
C PHE A 28 0.15 -2.60 -9.46
N THR A 29 1.16 -1.89 -8.96
CA THR A 29 2.51 -2.43 -8.70
C THR A 29 2.91 -2.28 -7.24
N ARG A 30 2.16 -1.48 -6.47
CA ARG A 30 2.44 -1.16 -5.07
C ARG A 30 1.15 -0.95 -4.28
N ILE A 31 1.18 -1.33 -3.01
CA ILE A 31 0.23 -0.96 -1.96
C ILE A 31 0.98 -0.15 -0.91
N VAL A 32 0.47 1.04 -0.58
CA VAL A 32 0.99 1.86 0.51
C VAL A 32 -0.04 1.94 1.63
N ILE A 33 0.35 1.46 2.80
CA ILE A 33 -0.47 1.55 4.02
C ILE A 33 -0.03 2.80 4.78
N VAL A 34 -0.95 3.69 5.09
CA VAL A 34 -0.70 4.88 5.90
C VAL A 34 -1.41 4.71 7.24
N ASP A 35 -0.70 4.17 8.22
CA ASP A 35 -1.19 3.88 9.58
C ASP A 35 -0.01 3.83 10.55
N ASP A 36 -0.05 4.66 11.60
CA ASP A 36 1.06 4.78 12.57
C ASP A 36 1.30 3.48 13.35
N GLY A 37 0.22 2.75 13.67
CA GLY A 37 0.32 1.49 14.41
C GLY A 37 0.96 0.40 13.57
N VAL A 38 0.51 0.24 12.32
CA VAL A 38 1.09 -0.73 11.38
C VAL A 38 2.53 -0.38 11.06
N ALA A 39 2.85 0.90 10.82
CA ALA A 39 4.21 1.32 10.51
C ALA A 39 5.20 1.06 11.67
N ALA A 40 4.72 1.08 12.91
CA ALA A 40 5.51 0.77 14.10
C ALA A 40 5.63 -0.75 14.39
N ASP A 41 4.83 -1.59 13.73
CA ASP A 41 4.77 -3.04 13.96
C ASP A 41 5.33 -3.80 12.75
N SER A 42 6.62 -4.14 12.83
CA SER A 42 7.31 -4.89 11.77
C SER A 42 6.70 -6.26 11.48
N PHE A 43 6.13 -6.92 12.49
CA PHE A 43 5.48 -8.21 12.30
C PHE A 43 4.20 -8.06 11.48
N MET A 44 3.39 -7.05 11.80
CA MET A 44 2.17 -6.75 11.03
C MET A 44 2.49 -6.38 9.58
N VAL A 45 3.54 -5.59 9.33
CA VAL A 45 3.98 -5.26 7.96
C VAL A 45 4.35 -6.52 7.18
N GLU A 46 5.08 -7.45 7.80
CA GLU A 46 5.44 -8.73 7.17
C GLU A 46 4.20 -9.58 6.87
N VAL A 47 3.28 -9.72 7.83
CA VAL A 47 2.02 -10.47 7.64
C VAL A 47 1.19 -9.88 6.49
N LEU A 48 1.07 -8.56 6.41
CA LEU A 48 0.34 -7.87 5.34
C LEU A 48 1.04 -8.03 3.99
N GLY A 49 2.38 -8.02 3.97
CA GLY A 49 3.18 -8.34 2.79
C GLY A 49 2.93 -9.75 2.27
N LEU A 50 2.86 -10.74 3.17
CA LEU A 50 2.56 -12.13 2.81
C LEU A 50 1.11 -12.33 2.33
N ALA A 51 0.18 -11.50 2.79
CA ALA A 51 -1.22 -11.54 2.36
C ALA A 51 -1.44 -10.86 0.99
N ALA A 52 -0.49 -10.04 0.54
CA ALA A 52 -0.59 -9.35 -0.74
C ALA A 52 -0.32 -10.30 -1.93
N PRO A 53 -0.90 -10.02 -3.11
CA PRO A 53 -0.50 -10.66 -4.35
C PRO A 53 1.03 -10.54 -4.61
N PRO A 54 1.67 -11.58 -5.17
CA PRO A 54 3.15 -11.69 -5.22
C PRO A 54 3.84 -10.60 -6.07
N ASP A 55 3.14 -9.97 -7.00
CA ASP A 55 3.69 -8.92 -7.88
C ASP A 55 3.54 -7.50 -7.31
N LEU A 56 2.97 -7.36 -6.11
CA LEU A 56 2.78 -6.06 -5.45
C LEU A 56 3.79 -5.86 -4.35
N ARG A 57 4.48 -4.72 -4.40
CA ARG A 57 5.27 -4.25 -3.26
C ARG A 57 4.34 -3.67 -2.20
N VAL A 58 4.55 -4.03 -0.93
CA VAL A 58 3.83 -3.47 0.20
C VAL A 58 4.80 -2.63 1.02
N ASP A 59 4.43 -1.38 1.28
CA ASP A 59 5.15 -0.51 2.21
C ASP A 59 4.14 0.08 3.20
N ALA A 60 4.57 0.32 4.44
CA ALA A 60 3.77 0.97 5.46
C ALA A 60 4.50 2.23 5.96
N PHE A 61 3.76 3.32 6.11
CA PHE A 61 4.25 4.59 6.61
C PHE A 61 3.38 5.09 7.74
N SER A 62 3.99 5.85 8.66
CA SER A 62 3.25 6.76 9.53
C SER A 62 2.50 7.79 8.69
N VAL A 63 1.50 8.46 9.27
CA VAL A 63 0.80 9.56 8.59
C VAL A 63 1.78 10.66 8.17
N GLU A 64 2.71 11.01 9.06
CA GLU A 64 3.74 12.03 8.79
C GLU A 64 4.64 11.62 7.62
N ASP A 65 5.18 10.40 7.66
CA ASP A 65 6.09 9.91 6.62
C ASP A 65 5.37 9.65 5.31
N GLY A 66 4.11 9.22 5.35
CA GLY A 66 3.26 9.07 4.18
C GLY A 66 3.06 10.41 3.46
N VAL A 67 2.77 11.49 4.20
CA VAL A 67 2.66 12.85 3.64
C VAL A 67 4.00 13.31 3.07
N ARG A 68 5.10 13.07 3.79
CA ARG A 68 6.45 13.41 3.32
C ARG A 68 6.80 12.69 2.01
N ALA A 69 6.63 11.37 1.99
CA ALA A 69 6.87 10.53 0.83
C ALA A 69 5.97 10.93 -0.35
N LEU A 70 4.70 11.29 -0.10
CA LEU A 70 3.80 11.78 -1.15
C LEU A 70 4.18 13.18 -1.69
N ASN A 71 4.91 14.00 -0.93
CA ASN A 71 5.36 15.32 -1.37
C ASN A 71 6.76 15.31 -1.99
N GLU A 72 7.61 14.34 -1.65
CA GLU A 72 8.93 14.14 -2.24
C GLU A 72 8.85 13.52 -3.65
N ASP A 73 9.98 13.51 -4.39
CA ASP A 73 10.08 12.96 -5.74
C ASP A 73 9.95 11.42 -5.74
N THR A 74 8.71 10.97 -5.85
CA THR A 74 8.33 9.55 -5.99
C THR A 74 8.40 9.09 -7.44
N SER A 75 9.43 9.46 -8.20
CA SER A 75 9.53 9.10 -9.62
C SER A 75 9.57 7.58 -9.88
N ASN A 76 9.77 6.78 -8.82
CA ASN A 76 9.72 5.32 -8.78
C ASN A 76 8.41 4.73 -8.20
N TRP A 77 7.41 5.55 -7.87
CA TRP A 77 6.08 5.07 -7.48
C TRP A 77 5.22 5.00 -8.74
N ASP A 78 5.28 3.83 -9.37
CA ASP A 78 4.33 3.40 -10.39
C ASP A 78 2.90 3.31 -9.80
N THR A 79 1.92 2.81 -10.56
CA THR A 79 0.50 2.76 -10.15
C THR A 79 0.30 2.16 -8.74
N THR A 80 0.02 3.04 -7.78
CA THR A 80 -0.04 2.72 -6.35
C THR A 80 -1.47 2.75 -5.83
N MET A 81 -1.80 1.82 -4.94
CA MET A 81 -3.01 1.80 -4.12
C MET A 81 -2.70 2.28 -2.71
#